data_AF-A0A535L188-F1
#
_entry.id   AF-A0A535L188-F1
#
_cell.length_a   1.000
_cell.length_b   1.000
_cell.length_c   1.000
_cell.angle_alpha   90.00
_cell.angle_beta   90.00
_cell.angle_gamma   90.00
#
_symmetry.space_group_name_H-M   'P 1'
#
loop_
_entity.id
_entity.type
_entity.pdbx_description
1 polymer ?
#
loop_
_entity_poly.entity_id
_entity_poly.type
_entity_poly.pdbx_seq_one_letter_code
_entity_poly.pdbx_strand_id
1 'polypeptide(L)'
;MNMLEAQRTMEYKDWRKSPDKRPEDSEQEPPKVRKYYGKKFEDYISEQIREAEARGEFDNLQGAGKPLNLDSNVYAGDKAVGYSLLKSQGYAPKEIELAKEIRTEYERAEAKIARLHQRGRALRSRRVPPFASEKRAFNAAVEKAAAEYEKTLRDLNRKILTLNLMTPLVMHQSPFEVEKLVQKFRESCPWFFLLIGCQVRNKAPGHTMIMHRCLMMGNDTKL
;
A
#
# COMPACT_ATOMS: atom_id res chain seq x y z
N MET A 1 38.80 39.23 32.51
CA MET A 1 37.34 38.98 32.56
C MET A 1 36.65 40.22 31.99
N ASN A 2 35.81 40.20 30.96
CA ASN A 2 35.06 39.14 30.32
C ASN A 2 35.07 39.32 28.80
N MET A 3 35.06 38.17 28.11
CA MET A 3 34.75 38.04 26.70
C MET A 3 33.27 38.34 26.49
N LEU A 4 32.96 39.26 25.56
CA LEU A 4 31.64 39.34 24.95
C LEU A 4 31.80 38.97 23.47
N GLU A 5 30.98 38.01 23.09
CA GLU A 5 31.05 37.21 21.87
C GLU A 5 30.90 38.08 20.61
N ALA A 6 31.91 38.04 19.75
CA ALA A 6 31.80 38.59 18.39
C ALA A 6 30.87 37.67 17.57
N GLN A 7 29.60 38.07 17.48
CA GLN A 7 28.64 37.47 16.56
C GLN A 7 29.13 37.67 15.12
N ARG A 8 29.66 36.60 14.52
CA ARG A 8 30.02 36.55 13.09
C ARG A 8 28.72 36.49 12.29
N THR A 9 28.20 37.63 11.88
CA THR A 9 27.08 37.69 10.94
C THR A 9 27.54 37.18 9.57
N MET A 10 26.95 36.11 9.06
CA MET A 10 27.10 35.74 7.66
C MET A 10 26.33 36.76 6.82
N GLU A 11 27.06 37.58 6.07
CA GLU A 11 26.48 38.48 5.08
C GLU A 11 25.98 37.65 3.88
N TYR A 12 24.66 37.56 3.75
CA TYR A 12 24.00 36.85 2.65
C TYR A 12 24.28 37.56 1.32
N LYS A 13 25.11 36.96 0.47
CA LYS A 13 25.44 37.48 -0.87
C LYS A 13 24.46 36.91 -1.91
N ASP A 14 23.54 37.75 -2.38
CA ASP A 14 22.60 37.43 -3.46
C ASP A 14 23.36 37.40 -4.80
N TRP A 15 23.71 36.19 -5.24
CA TRP A 15 24.46 35.93 -6.47
C TRP A 15 23.76 36.41 -7.75
N ARG A 16 22.46 36.74 -7.70
CA ARG A 16 21.72 37.32 -8.84
C ARG A 16 22.12 38.76 -9.16
N LYS A 17 22.80 39.44 -8.24
CA LYS A 17 23.18 40.86 -8.37
C LYS A 17 24.69 41.06 -8.55
N SER A 18 25.46 40.00 -8.77
CA SER A 18 26.91 40.15 -8.94
C SER A 18 27.24 40.80 -10.29
N PRO A 19 28.11 41.82 -10.32
CA PRO A 19 28.43 42.56 -11.55
C PRO A 19 29.45 41.84 -12.44
N ASP A 20 29.85 40.61 -12.09
CA ASP A 20 30.92 39.88 -12.78
C ASP A 20 30.34 38.99 -13.89
N LYS A 21 29.88 39.63 -14.98
CA LYS A 21 29.79 38.97 -16.28
C LYS A 21 31.08 39.26 -17.02
N ARG A 22 31.92 38.23 -17.23
CA ARG A 22 33.15 38.35 -18.02
C ARG A 22 32.80 38.65 -19.49
N PRO A 23 33.55 39.52 -20.18
CA PRO A 23 33.21 39.95 -21.54
C PRO A 23 33.27 38.84 -22.61
N GLU A 24 33.82 37.67 -22.30
CA GLU A 24 33.93 36.53 -23.24
C GLU A 24 32.73 35.58 -23.19
N ASP A 25 31.84 35.71 -22.21
CA ASP A 25 30.54 35.03 -22.19
C ASP A 25 29.54 35.86 -23.02
N SER A 26 29.88 36.13 -24.29
CA SER A 26 28.90 36.59 -25.27
C SER A 26 27.94 35.42 -25.52
N GLU A 27 26.94 35.32 -24.65
CA GLU A 27 25.73 34.56 -24.88
C GLU A 27 25.26 34.92 -26.30
N GLN A 28 25.49 34.03 -27.26
CA GLN A 28 24.73 34.03 -28.50
C GLN A 28 23.28 34.07 -28.06
N GLU A 29 22.59 35.18 -28.34
CA GLU A 29 21.20 35.36 -27.91
C GLU A 29 20.46 34.07 -28.24
N PRO A 30 19.82 33.41 -27.25
CA PRO A 30 19.01 32.24 -27.55
C PRO A 30 18.04 32.66 -28.67
N PRO A 31 17.87 31.82 -29.71
CA PRO A 31 17.10 32.19 -30.89
C PRO A 31 15.78 32.79 -30.44
N LYS A 32 15.46 34.00 -30.90
CA LYS A 32 14.29 34.77 -30.47
C LYS A 32 13.04 33.90 -30.59
N VAL A 33 12.63 33.32 -29.47
CA VAL A 33 11.44 32.48 -29.41
C VAL A 33 10.26 33.42 -29.64
N ARG A 34 9.63 33.33 -30.82
CA ARG A 34 8.41 34.08 -31.13
C ARG A 34 7.36 33.76 -30.06
N LYS A 35 7.00 34.74 -29.24
CA LYS A 35 5.94 34.58 -28.24
C LYS A 35 4.60 34.40 -28.96
N TYR A 36 4.03 33.20 -28.88
CA TYR A 36 2.77 32.85 -29.52
C TYR A 36 1.60 32.98 -28.53
N TYR A 37 0.89 34.10 -28.60
CA TYR A 37 -0.41 34.26 -27.97
C TYR A 37 -1.48 33.74 -28.94
N GLY A 38 -2.18 32.65 -28.59
CA GLY A 38 -3.45 32.26 -29.25
C GLY A 38 -3.60 30.83 -29.79
N LYS A 39 -2.57 29.97 -29.76
CA LYS A 39 -2.69 28.53 -30.11
C LYS A 39 -2.62 27.65 -28.84
N LYS A 40 -3.28 26.50 -28.85
CA LYS A 40 -3.11 25.50 -27.78
C LYS A 40 -1.66 24.99 -27.82
N PHE A 41 -1.07 24.72 -26.66
CA PHE A 41 0.33 24.32 -26.53
C PHE A 41 0.68 23.07 -27.37
N GLU A 42 -0.24 22.10 -27.43
CA GLU A 42 -0.09 20.87 -28.21
C GLU A 42 0.03 21.12 -29.72
N ASP A 43 -0.72 22.10 -30.25
CA ASP A 43 -0.72 22.43 -31.68
C ASP A 43 0.62 23.04 -32.12
N TYR A 44 1.22 23.87 -31.26
CA TYR A 44 2.51 24.52 -31.54
C TYR A 44 3.68 23.53 -31.53
N ILE A 45 3.76 22.67 -30.52
CA ILE A 45 4.80 21.64 -30.43
C ILE A 45 4.74 20.72 -31.65
N SER A 46 3.54 20.32 -32.07
CA SER A 46 3.33 19.46 -33.24
C SER A 46 3.79 20.12 -34.54
N GLU A 47 3.53 21.42 -34.72
CA GLU A 47 3.97 22.19 -35.89
C GLU A 47 5.50 22.30 -35.94
N GLN A 48 6.15 22.51 -34.79
CA GLN A 48 7.62 22.54 -34.70
C GLN A 48 8.27 21.18 -35.00
N ILE A 49 7.68 20.08 -34.53
CA ILE A 49 8.16 18.73 -34.84
C ILE A 49 8.07 18.48 -36.36
N ARG A 50 6.94 18.80 -37.00
CA ARG A 50 6.76 18.65 -38.46
C ARG A 50 7.70 19.52 -39.28
N GLU A 51 7.95 20.75 -38.85
CA GLU A 51 8.92 21.63 -39.51
C GLU A 51 10.35 21.05 -39.42
N ALA A 52 10.73 20.50 -38.27
CA ALA A 52 12.04 19.86 -38.08
C ALA A 52 12.16 18.54 -38.88
N GLU A 53 11.09 17.75 -38.99
CA GLU A 53 11.00 16.60 -39.90
C GLU A 53 11.18 17.02 -41.36
N ALA A 54 10.50 18.10 -41.80
CA ALA A 54 10.64 18.61 -43.17
C ALA A 54 12.04 19.15 -43.48
N ARG A 55 12.78 19.61 -42.47
CA ARG A 55 14.19 20.03 -42.58
C ARG A 55 15.17 18.86 -42.53
N GLY A 56 14.69 17.61 -42.36
CA GLY A 56 15.53 16.43 -42.28
C GLY A 56 16.39 16.36 -41.00
N GLU A 57 16.05 17.13 -39.96
CA GLU A 57 16.82 17.17 -38.71
C GLU A 57 16.82 15.82 -37.97
N PHE A 58 15.87 14.93 -38.30
CA PHE A 58 15.75 13.58 -37.74
C PHE A 58 16.46 12.49 -38.57
N ASP A 59 16.91 12.79 -39.79
CA ASP A 59 17.42 11.78 -40.74
C ASP A 59 18.80 11.21 -40.35
N ASN A 60 19.56 11.92 -39.51
CA ASN A 60 20.90 11.50 -39.09
C ASN A 60 21.07 11.41 -37.56
N LEU A 61 19.99 11.04 -36.86
CA LEU A 61 20.06 10.82 -35.41
C LEU A 61 20.88 9.57 -35.09
N GLN A 62 21.73 9.67 -34.08
CA GLN A 62 22.46 8.51 -33.55
C GLN A 62 21.45 7.46 -33.07
N GLY A 63 21.44 6.30 -33.73
CA GLY A 63 20.52 5.20 -33.41
C GLY A 63 19.23 5.15 -34.23
N ALA A 64 19.07 6.01 -35.25
CA ALA A 64 17.94 5.92 -36.19
C ALA A 64 17.82 4.50 -36.78
N GLY A 65 16.62 3.92 -36.70
CA GLY A 65 16.32 2.56 -37.18
C GLY A 65 16.86 1.40 -36.31
N LYS A 66 17.62 1.67 -35.25
CA LYS A 66 18.09 0.63 -34.31
C LYS A 66 17.08 0.46 -33.17
N PRO A 67 16.86 -0.77 -32.68
CA PRO A 67 16.02 -0.98 -31.50
C PRO A 67 16.62 -0.26 -30.30
N LEU A 68 15.77 0.45 -29.57
CA LEU A 68 16.17 1.20 -28.39
C LEU A 68 16.70 0.24 -27.31
N ASN A 69 17.90 0.50 -26.80
CA ASN A 69 18.47 -0.28 -25.70
C ASN A 69 17.82 0.15 -24.37
N LEU A 70 16.82 -0.60 -23.94
CA LEU A 70 16.09 -0.35 -22.68
C LEU A 70 16.84 -0.86 -21.43
N ASP A 71 17.96 -1.56 -21.60
CA ASP A 71 18.73 -2.14 -20.49
C ASP A 71 19.74 -1.15 -19.91
N SER A 72 20.17 -0.14 -20.67
CA SER A 72 21.11 0.87 -20.16
C SER A 72 20.38 1.95 -19.37
N ASN A 73 20.32 1.81 -18.05
CA ASN A 73 19.93 2.91 -17.17
C ASN A 73 21.13 3.84 -16.93
N VAL A 74 21.20 4.94 -17.69
CA VAL A 74 22.26 5.96 -17.58
C VAL A 74 22.31 6.59 -16.18
N TYR A 75 21.19 6.58 -15.44
CA TYR A 75 21.08 7.12 -14.09
C TYR A 75 21.48 6.12 -12.99
N ALA A 76 21.79 4.87 -13.33
CA ALA A 76 22.11 3.85 -12.34
C ALA A 76 23.52 3.99 -11.76
N GLY A 77 24.46 4.65 -12.46
CA GLY A 77 25.84 4.81 -12.02
C GLY A 77 26.45 3.48 -11.54
N ASP A 78 27.07 3.48 -10.36
CA ASP A 78 27.67 2.30 -9.72
C ASP A 78 26.66 1.16 -9.44
N LYS A 79 25.36 1.45 -9.40
CA LYS A 79 24.29 0.47 -9.13
C LYS A 79 23.81 -0.23 -10.40
N ALA A 80 24.31 0.13 -11.58
CA ALA A 80 23.88 -0.44 -12.87
C ALA A 80 24.01 -1.97 -12.90
N VAL A 81 25.16 -2.50 -12.46
CA VAL A 81 25.40 -3.95 -12.41
C VAL A 81 24.44 -4.65 -11.46
N GLY A 82 24.17 -4.05 -10.30
CA GLY A 82 23.23 -4.58 -9.32
C GLY A 82 21.79 -4.63 -9.84
N TYR A 83 21.32 -3.57 -10.49
CA TYR A 83 19.99 -3.54 -11.09
C TYR A 83 19.85 -4.51 -12.26
N SER A 84 20.88 -4.62 -13.13
CA SER A 84 20.88 -5.60 -14.22
C SER A 84 20.87 -7.04 -13.70
N LEU A 85 21.61 -7.34 -12.63
CA LEU A 85 21.60 -8.65 -11.99
C LEU A 85 20.21 -8.98 -11.41
N LEU A 86 19.62 -8.08 -10.62
CA LEU A 86 18.27 -8.27 -10.06
C LEU A 86 17.22 -8.46 -11.15
N LYS A 87 17.28 -7.64 -12.22
CA LYS A 87 16.40 -7.75 -13.38
C LYS A 87 16.57 -9.10 -14.10
N SER A 88 17.81 -9.56 -14.30
CA SER A 88 18.12 -10.84 -14.96
C SER A 88 17.63 -12.05 -14.17
N GLN A 89 17.59 -11.95 -12.85
CA GLN A 89 17.11 -13.00 -11.94
C GLN A 89 15.59 -12.91 -11.69
N GLY A 90 14.90 -11.93 -12.31
CA GLY A 90 13.46 -11.73 -12.15
C GLY A 90 13.04 -11.19 -10.78
N TYR A 91 13.96 -10.61 -10.01
CA TYR A 91 13.63 -10.01 -8.71
C TYR A 91 12.91 -8.68 -8.91
N ALA A 92 11.79 -8.52 -8.22
CA ALA A 92 11.02 -7.29 -8.23
C ALA A 92 11.55 -6.31 -7.17
N PRO A 93 11.33 -5.00 -7.33
CA PRO A 93 11.60 -4.03 -6.26
C PRO A 93 10.87 -4.42 -4.97
N LYS A 94 11.46 -4.07 -3.83
CA LYS A 94 10.97 -4.44 -2.49
C LYS A 94 9.51 -4.00 -2.27
N GLU A 95 9.11 -2.88 -2.85
CA GLU A 95 7.76 -2.33 -2.77
C GLU A 95 6.75 -3.27 -3.44
N ILE A 96 7.12 -3.85 -4.59
CA ILE A 96 6.28 -4.79 -5.34
C ILE A 96 6.18 -6.12 -4.60
N GLU A 97 7.28 -6.59 -4.02
CA GLU A 97 7.29 -7.81 -3.21
C GLU A 97 6.41 -7.67 -1.96
N LEU A 98 6.54 -6.55 -1.23
CA LEU A 98 5.74 -6.25 -0.05
C LEU A 98 4.25 -6.12 -0.38
N ALA A 99 3.91 -5.46 -1.49
CA ALA A 99 2.53 -5.37 -1.96
C ALA A 99 1.95 -6.76 -2.29
N LYS A 100 2.74 -7.63 -2.93
CA LYS A 100 2.35 -9.02 -3.20
C LYS A 100 2.17 -9.80 -1.90
N GLU A 101 3.06 -9.65 -0.94
CA GLU A 101 2.96 -10.30 0.37
C GLU A 101 1.65 -9.91 1.08
N ILE A 102 1.35 -8.60 1.17
CA ILE A 102 0.10 -8.08 1.77
C ILE A 102 -1.11 -8.74 1.12
N ARG A 103 -1.17 -8.77 -0.22
CA ARG A 103 -2.26 -9.39 -0.97
C ARG A 103 -2.39 -10.88 -0.67
N THR A 104 -1.30 -11.63 -0.76
CA THR A 104 -1.34 -13.09 -0.57
C THR A 104 -1.72 -13.48 0.86
N GLU A 105 -1.24 -12.76 1.86
CA GLU A 105 -1.61 -12.99 3.26
C GLU A 105 -3.07 -12.66 3.54
N TYR A 106 -3.59 -11.57 2.95
CA TYR A 106 -5.02 -11.26 3.02
C TYR A 106 -5.88 -12.34 2.37
N GLU A 107 -5.53 -12.78 1.15
CA GLU A 107 -6.23 -13.87 0.44
C GLU A 107 -6.23 -15.18 1.25
N ARG A 108 -5.11 -15.51 1.92
CA ARG A 108 -5.02 -16.67 2.82
C ARG A 108 -5.95 -16.53 4.03
N ALA A 109 -6.05 -15.34 4.61
CA ALA A 109 -6.93 -15.07 5.74
C ALA A 109 -8.41 -15.21 5.34
N GLU A 110 -8.81 -14.63 4.20
CA GLU A 110 -10.15 -14.77 3.63
C GLU A 110 -10.49 -16.22 3.30
N ALA A 111 -9.54 -16.98 2.74
CA ALA A 111 -9.75 -18.40 2.45
C ALA A 111 -10.03 -19.23 3.71
N LYS A 112 -9.37 -18.92 4.85
CA LYS A 112 -9.65 -19.58 6.13
C LYS A 112 -11.07 -19.29 6.61
N ILE A 113 -11.50 -18.03 6.51
CA ILE A 113 -12.86 -17.61 6.85
C ILE A 113 -13.89 -18.32 5.96
N ALA A 114 -13.68 -18.34 4.64
CA ALA A 114 -14.57 -18.99 3.68
C ALA A 114 -14.76 -20.48 3.98
N ARG A 115 -13.69 -21.19 4.38
CA ARG A 115 -13.78 -22.60 4.82
C ARG A 115 -14.66 -22.76 6.06
N LEU A 116 -14.55 -21.86 7.03
CA LEU A 116 -15.41 -21.88 8.22
C LEU A 116 -16.87 -21.57 7.87
N HIS A 117 -17.12 -20.66 6.94
CA HIS A 117 -18.47 -20.38 6.44
C HIS A 117 -19.08 -21.62 5.80
N GLN A 118 -18.33 -22.29 4.92
CA GLN A 118 -18.77 -23.52 4.29
C GLN A 118 -19.05 -24.62 5.32
N ARG A 119 -18.15 -24.79 6.30
CA ARG A 119 -18.35 -25.74 7.41
C ARG A 119 -19.61 -25.42 8.21
N GLY A 120 -19.83 -24.15 8.56
CA GLY A 120 -21.01 -23.71 9.30
C GLY A 120 -22.31 -23.94 8.52
N ARG A 121 -22.32 -23.65 7.21
CA ARG A 121 -23.44 -23.97 6.33
C ARG A 121 -23.71 -25.47 6.26
N ALA A 122 -22.67 -26.27 6.07
CA ALA A 122 -22.78 -27.73 6.03
C ALA A 122 -23.33 -28.32 7.33
N LEU A 123 -22.92 -27.79 8.49
CA LEU A 123 -23.48 -28.21 9.79
C LEU A 123 -24.97 -27.86 9.93
N ARG A 124 -25.40 -26.72 9.38
CA ARG A 124 -26.80 -26.24 9.43
C ARG A 124 -27.71 -26.94 8.41
N SER A 125 -27.17 -27.40 7.28
CA SER A 125 -27.94 -28.06 6.21
C SER A 125 -28.12 -29.57 6.40
N ARG A 126 -27.52 -30.17 7.44
CA ARG A 126 -27.68 -31.59 7.76
C ARG A 126 -29.12 -31.89 8.19
N ARG A 127 -29.59 -33.10 7.87
CA ARG A 127 -30.92 -33.59 8.30
C ARG A 127 -31.02 -33.76 9.82
N VAL A 128 -29.93 -34.22 10.45
CA VAL A 128 -29.82 -34.35 11.90
C VAL A 128 -29.12 -33.09 12.45
N PRO A 129 -29.71 -32.40 13.45
CA PRO A 129 -29.06 -31.25 14.08
C PRO A 129 -27.70 -31.60 14.67
N PRO A 130 -26.71 -30.69 14.63
CA PRO A 130 -25.37 -30.96 15.16
C PRO A 130 -25.41 -31.20 16.67
N PHE A 131 -24.58 -32.14 17.14
CA PHE A 131 -24.47 -32.49 18.55
C PHE A 131 -23.91 -31.32 19.38
N ALA A 132 -24.12 -31.34 20.70
CA ALA A 132 -23.61 -30.29 21.60
C ALA A 132 -22.08 -30.14 21.53
N SER A 133 -21.34 -31.24 21.40
CA SER A 133 -19.89 -31.23 21.20
C SER A 133 -19.48 -30.57 19.88
N GLU A 134 -20.17 -30.88 18.78
CA GLU A 134 -19.93 -30.25 17.47
C GLU A 134 -20.22 -28.74 17.50
N LYS A 135 -21.33 -28.33 18.14
CA LYS A 135 -21.69 -26.92 18.33
C LYS A 135 -20.61 -26.16 19.11
N ARG A 136 -20.11 -26.73 20.23
CA ARG A 136 -19.01 -26.14 21.00
C ARG A 136 -17.73 -26.03 20.18
N ALA A 137 -17.36 -27.11 19.49
CA ALA A 137 -16.16 -27.12 18.66
C ALA A 137 -16.24 -26.08 17.53
N PHE A 138 -17.42 -25.89 16.92
CA PHE A 138 -17.63 -24.86 15.93
C PHE A 138 -17.55 -23.45 16.52
N ASN A 139 -18.24 -23.18 17.62
CA ASN A 139 -18.20 -21.86 18.27
C ASN A 139 -16.77 -21.48 18.67
N ALA A 140 -16.02 -22.40 19.28
CA ALA A 140 -14.61 -22.19 19.64
C ALA A 140 -13.72 -21.95 18.40
N ALA A 141 -13.98 -22.66 17.29
CA ALA A 141 -13.26 -22.42 16.04
C ALA A 141 -13.57 -21.03 15.44
N VAL A 142 -14.81 -20.56 15.52
CA VAL A 142 -15.21 -19.22 15.08
C VAL A 142 -14.53 -18.14 15.92
N GLU A 143 -14.52 -18.28 17.25
CA GLU A 143 -13.83 -17.32 18.13
C GLU A 143 -12.33 -17.27 17.87
N LYS A 144 -11.68 -18.44 17.77
CA LYS A 144 -10.25 -18.52 17.44
C LYS A 144 -9.95 -17.86 16.09
N ALA A 145 -10.76 -18.15 15.08
CA ALA A 145 -10.60 -17.56 13.76
C ALA A 145 -10.84 -16.05 13.75
N ALA A 146 -11.80 -15.54 14.53
CA ALA A 146 -12.02 -14.10 14.67
C ALA A 146 -10.78 -13.40 15.23
N ALA A 147 -10.20 -13.96 16.29
CA ALA A 147 -9.01 -13.40 16.93
C ALA A 147 -7.77 -13.46 16.01
N GLU A 148 -7.58 -14.58 15.29
CA GLU A 148 -6.51 -14.71 14.30
C GLU A 148 -6.68 -13.72 13.15
N TYR A 149 -7.90 -13.57 12.62
CA TYR A 149 -8.20 -12.64 11.53
C TYR A 149 -7.96 -11.18 11.94
N GLU A 150 -8.45 -10.77 13.11
CA GLU A 150 -8.20 -9.43 13.65
C GLU A 150 -6.71 -9.13 13.77
N LYS A 151 -5.94 -10.08 14.31
CA LYS A 151 -4.48 -9.96 14.42
C LYS A 151 -3.84 -9.83 13.04
N THR A 152 -4.19 -10.70 12.09
CA THR A 152 -3.65 -10.66 10.73
C THR A 152 -3.94 -9.32 10.05
N LEU A 153 -5.17 -8.79 10.14
CA LEU A 153 -5.51 -7.50 9.55
C LEU A 153 -4.71 -6.34 10.16
N ARG A 154 -4.47 -6.35 11.48
CA ARG A 154 -3.62 -5.34 12.12
C ARG A 154 -2.17 -5.45 11.68
N ASP A 155 -1.64 -6.66 11.54
CA ASP A 155 -0.29 -6.88 11.04
C ASP A 155 -0.16 -6.45 9.56
N LEU A 156 -1.19 -6.67 8.74
CA LEU A 156 -1.25 -6.16 7.38
C LEU A 156 -1.29 -4.63 7.33
N ASN A 157 -2.05 -3.97 8.21
CA ASN A 157 -2.07 -2.51 8.31
C ASN A 157 -0.68 -1.92 8.62
N ARG A 158 0.12 -2.59 9.44
CA ARG A 158 1.52 -2.20 9.68
C ARG A 158 2.35 -2.28 8.39
N LYS A 159 2.20 -3.35 7.62
CA LYS A 159 2.87 -3.50 6.32
C LYS A 159 2.42 -2.47 5.30
N ILE A 160 1.13 -2.15 5.24
CA ILE A 160 0.57 -1.09 4.39
C ILE A 160 1.18 0.27 4.76
N LEU A 161 1.30 0.57 6.05
CA LEU A 161 1.97 1.79 6.50
C LEU A 161 3.42 1.85 6.02
N THR A 162 4.18 0.75 6.18
CA THR A 162 5.56 0.65 5.67
C THR A 162 5.62 0.88 4.16
N LEU A 163 4.73 0.23 3.39
CA LEU A 163 4.65 0.39 1.94
C LEU A 163 4.38 1.86 1.55
N ASN A 164 3.40 2.50 2.18
CA ASN A 164 3.02 3.88 1.89
C ASN A 164 4.13 4.88 2.26
N LEU A 165 4.94 4.60 3.29
CA LEU A 165 6.10 5.43 3.65
C LEU A 165 7.25 5.31 2.64
N MET A 166 7.36 4.18 1.93
CA MET A 166 8.43 3.93 0.95
C MET A 166 8.04 4.33 -0.48
N THR A 167 6.75 4.40 -0.78
CA THR A 167 6.25 4.53 -2.16
C THR A 167 5.65 5.90 -2.45
N PRO A 168 5.66 6.35 -3.72
CA PRO A 168 4.92 7.54 -4.14
C PRO A 168 3.41 7.33 -3.99
N LEU A 169 2.65 8.43 -3.85
CA LEU A 169 1.22 8.42 -3.52
C LEU A 169 0.35 7.54 -4.44
N VAL A 170 0.71 7.44 -5.73
CA VAL A 170 -0.02 6.62 -6.71
C VAL A 170 0.01 5.12 -6.41
N MET A 171 0.95 4.66 -5.58
CA MET A 171 1.11 3.25 -5.18
C MET A 171 0.56 2.98 -3.78
N HIS A 172 0.02 3.99 -3.08
CA HIS A 172 -0.45 3.83 -1.72
C HIS A 172 -1.66 2.90 -1.66
N GLN A 173 -1.68 2.06 -0.63
CA GLN A 173 -2.80 1.19 -0.33
C GLN A 173 -3.59 1.75 0.85
N SER A 174 -4.92 1.65 0.80
CA SER A 174 -5.78 2.01 1.93
C SER A 174 -5.68 0.94 3.03
N PRO A 175 -5.51 1.31 4.30
CA PRO A 175 -5.52 0.35 5.40
C PRO A 175 -6.90 -0.31 5.55
N PHE A 176 -6.90 -1.53 6.09
CA PHE A 176 -8.11 -2.29 6.38
C PHE A 176 -8.84 -1.73 7.61
N GLU A 177 -10.17 -1.61 7.50
CA GLU A 177 -11.04 -1.27 8.62
C GLU A 177 -11.33 -2.51 9.47
N VAL A 178 -10.40 -2.82 10.39
CA VAL A 178 -10.35 -4.08 11.14
C VAL A 178 -11.66 -4.37 11.87
N GLU A 179 -12.17 -3.40 12.63
CA GLU A 179 -13.36 -3.57 13.46
C GLU A 179 -14.58 -3.88 12.61
N LYS A 180 -14.75 -3.20 11.46
CA LYS A 180 -15.87 -3.43 10.55
C LYS A 180 -15.78 -4.81 9.88
N LEU A 181 -14.58 -5.23 9.47
CA LEU A 181 -14.38 -6.54 8.82
C LEU A 181 -14.61 -7.70 9.80
N VAL A 182 -14.11 -7.59 11.03
CA VAL A 182 -14.35 -8.58 12.08
C VAL A 182 -15.84 -8.64 12.44
N GLN A 183 -16.51 -7.49 12.50
CA GLN A 183 -17.95 -7.44 12.75
C GLN A 183 -18.73 -8.14 11.63
N LYS A 184 -18.45 -7.84 10.36
CA LYS A 184 -19.04 -8.54 9.21
C LYS A 184 -18.80 -10.05 9.26
N PHE A 185 -17.59 -10.47 9.63
CA PHE A 185 -17.27 -11.89 9.82
C PHE A 185 -18.19 -12.53 10.89
N ARG A 186 -18.33 -11.90 12.05
CA ARG A 186 -19.19 -12.41 13.14
C ARG A 186 -20.65 -12.52 12.72
N GLU A 187 -21.16 -11.53 11.99
CA GLU A 187 -22.54 -11.54 11.47
C GLU A 187 -22.76 -12.65 10.45
N SER A 188 -21.80 -12.88 9.56
CA SER A 188 -21.87 -13.93 8.55
C SER A 188 -21.71 -15.35 9.11
N CYS A 189 -21.12 -15.50 10.30
CA CYS A 189 -20.93 -16.75 11.02
C CYS A 189 -21.61 -16.74 12.39
N PRO A 190 -22.96 -16.86 12.45
CA PRO A 190 -23.66 -16.88 13.72
C PRO A 190 -23.30 -18.13 14.51
N TRP A 191 -23.15 -17.94 15.82
CA TRP A 191 -22.93 -19.01 16.78
C TRP A 191 -24.10 -19.98 16.83
N PHE A 192 -23.79 -21.24 17.16
CA PHE A 192 -24.82 -22.16 17.58
C PHE A 192 -25.20 -21.87 19.03
N PHE A 193 -26.49 -21.66 19.28
CA PHE A 193 -27.01 -21.64 20.64
C PHE A 193 -26.76 -22.99 21.31
N LEU A 194 -26.01 -22.95 22.41
CA LEU A 194 -25.88 -24.06 23.34
C LEU A 194 -26.91 -23.82 24.43
N LEU A 195 -27.96 -24.63 24.46
CA LEU A 195 -28.83 -24.74 25.63
C LEU A 195 -28.03 -25.44 26.74
N ILE A 196 -27.10 -24.70 27.34
CA ILE A 196 -26.66 -24.98 28.70
C ILE A 196 -27.80 -24.44 29.54
N GLY A 197 -28.31 -25.22 30.50
CA GLY A 197 -29.43 -24.88 31.38
C GLY A 197 -29.16 -23.66 32.28
N CYS A 198 -28.93 -22.50 31.68
CA CYS A 198 -29.01 -21.21 32.33
C CYS A 198 -30.38 -20.64 31.92
N GLN A 199 -31.31 -20.64 32.87
CA GLN A 199 -32.61 -20.00 32.72
C GLN A 199 -32.43 -18.62 32.08
N VAL A 200 -32.90 -18.50 30.84
CA VAL A 200 -33.13 -17.22 30.20
C VAL A 200 -34.19 -16.51 31.05
N ARG A 201 -33.76 -15.67 31.98
CA ARG A 201 -34.64 -14.66 32.55
C ARG A 201 -35.00 -13.73 31.41
N ASN A 202 -36.22 -13.89 30.90
CA ASN A 202 -36.87 -12.97 29.99
C ASN A 202 -36.60 -11.52 30.43
N LYS A 203 -35.94 -10.72 29.57
CA LYS A 203 -36.05 -9.28 29.66
C LYS A 203 -36.09 -8.67 28.26
N ALA A 204 -37.18 -7.90 28.08
CA ALA A 204 -37.71 -7.13 26.96
C ALA A 204 -36.85 -6.83 25.71
N PRO A 205 -37.49 -6.70 24.52
CA PRO A 205 -36.81 -6.44 23.25
C PRO A 205 -36.32 -5.00 23.18
N GLY A 206 -35.01 -4.79 22.99
CA GLY A 206 -34.47 -3.45 22.75
C GLY A 206 -32.99 -3.21 23.07
N HIS A 207 -32.22 -4.21 23.49
CA HIS A 207 -30.79 -4.04 23.75
C HIS A 207 -29.93 -4.93 22.86
N THR A 208 -29.19 -4.27 21.96
CA THR A 208 -28.06 -4.81 21.20
C THR A 208 -27.02 -5.31 22.20
N MET A 209 -27.00 -6.62 22.42
CA MET A 209 -26.02 -7.26 23.30
C MET A 209 -24.65 -7.24 22.63
N ILE A 210 -23.86 -6.20 22.91
CA ILE A 210 -22.40 -6.28 22.87
C ILE A 210 -22.02 -7.24 24.02
N MET A 211 -21.91 -8.52 23.70
CA MET A 211 -21.49 -9.57 24.65
C MET A 211 -20.03 -9.32 25.05
N HIS A 212 -19.85 -8.55 26.12
CA HIS A 212 -18.59 -8.39 26.82
C HIS A 212 -18.16 -9.77 27.36
N ARG A 213 -17.11 -10.33 26.75
CA ARG A 213 -16.09 -11.19 27.36
C ARG A 213 -16.58 -12.10 28.50
N CYS A 214 -17.17 -13.23 28.15
CA CYS A 214 -17.32 -14.34 29.10
C CYS A 214 -15.92 -14.95 29.30
N LEU A 215 -15.25 -14.57 30.39
CA LEU A 215 -14.00 -15.18 30.83
C LEU A 215 -14.18 -16.70 30.94
N MET A 216 -13.30 -17.44 30.26
CA MET A 216 -13.02 -18.84 30.55
C MET A 216 -12.53 -18.93 32.01
N MET A 217 -13.37 -19.45 32.90
CA MET A 217 -12.91 -19.92 34.21
C MET A 217 -12.10 -21.19 33.98
N GLY A 218 -10.78 -21.09 34.17
CA GLY A 218 -9.88 -22.23 34.24
C GLY A 218 -10.20 -23.09 35.45
N ASN A 219 -10.07 -24.40 35.28
CA ASN A 219 -10.14 -25.39 36.34
C ASN A 219 -9.00 -25.17 37.33
N ASP A 220 -9.31 -24.65 38.52
CA ASP A 220 -8.47 -24.83 39.70
C ASP A 220 -8.89 -26.13 40.40
N THR A 221 -8.25 -27.23 39.99
CA THR A 221 -8.16 -28.43 40.81
C THR A 221 -7.28 -28.13 42.02
N LYS A 222 -7.91 -27.91 43.18
CA LYS A 222 -7.24 -28.00 44.48
C LYS A 222 -7.06 -29.48 44.84
N LEU A 223 -5.80 -29.89 44.99
CA LEU A 223 -5.34 -30.91 45.94
C LEU A 223 -4.34 -30.22 46.86
#